data_AF-A0A434PJT0-F1
#
_entry.id   AF-A0A434PJT0-F1
#
_cell.length_a   1.000
_cell.length_b   1.000
_cell.length_c   1.000
_cell.angle_alpha   90.00
_cell.angle_beta   90.00
_cell.angle_gamma   90.00
#
_symmetry.space_group_name_H-M   'P 1'
#
loop_
_entity.id
_entity.type
_entity.pdbx_description
1 polymer ?
#
loop_
_entity_poly.entity_id
_entity_poly.type
_entity_poly.pdbx_seq_one_letter_code
_entity_poly.pdbx_strand_id
1 'polypeptide(L)'
;MRPLKLSVLVGLAALVATFVWFRGCDTRIAATDIPLDAAEAEKASIAGYGEIRIYRDARIAAGDLRDWTPATDPDGLDVLMISGGGGGGAFGVGVLSAWSETGTRPQFDVVTGVSTGALIAPFAFLGSAHDGTLVHLFTSGVADDLVATKFPVGLIGSSLLRSTPMRRMVEEFITQAVLQQVAAEHRKGRRLLVLTTNLDTQRAVVWNMGAIANSGRLDALKLFQDVMAASASIPGVYPAVMIEAESGGRRFQEMHSDGGSTSQVLILPQAILASTNPLVPAKRQSVDFHVIVNNALIPE
;
A
#
# COMPACT_ATOMS: atom_id res chain seq x y z
N MET A 1 -55.97 37.51 -15.21
CA MET A 1 -54.85 37.51 -14.25
C MET A 1 -55.35 36.92 -12.95
N ARG A 2 -54.94 35.69 -12.59
CA ARG A 2 -55.41 35.00 -11.37
C ARG A 2 -54.52 35.40 -10.17
N PRO A 3 -55.09 35.66 -8.97
CA PRO A 3 -54.31 36.13 -7.83
C PRO A 3 -53.44 35.01 -7.26
N LEU A 4 -52.20 35.35 -6.94
CA LEU A 4 -51.25 34.47 -6.27
C LEU A 4 -51.80 34.14 -4.87
N LYS A 5 -51.95 32.85 -4.56
CA LYS A 5 -52.47 32.41 -3.26
C LYS A 5 -51.50 32.81 -2.14
N LEU A 6 -52.03 33.42 -1.09
CA LEU A 6 -51.33 33.91 0.11
C LEU A 6 -50.40 32.85 0.76
N SER A 7 -50.68 31.57 0.54
CA SER A 7 -49.87 30.43 0.99
C SER A 7 -48.48 30.35 0.35
N VAL A 8 -48.28 30.92 -0.85
CA VAL A 8 -46.97 30.94 -1.52
C VAL A 8 -46.04 32.00 -0.93
N LEU A 9 -46.59 33.14 -0.47
CA LEU A 9 -45.80 34.18 0.19
C LEU A 9 -45.33 33.76 1.59
N VAL A 10 -46.15 33.02 2.34
CA VAL A 10 -45.78 32.52 3.67
C VAL A 10 -44.68 31.44 3.57
N GLY A 11 -44.72 30.59 2.54
CA GLY A 11 -43.66 29.61 2.27
C GLY A 11 -42.32 30.23 1.89
N LEU A 12 -42.33 31.34 1.13
CA LEU A 12 -41.10 32.02 0.71
C LEU A 12 -40.45 32.80 1.86
N ALA A 13 -41.25 33.39 2.76
CA ALA A 13 -40.74 34.10 3.93
C ALA A 13 -40.09 33.16 4.96
N ALA A 14 -40.63 31.94 5.12
CA ALA A 14 -40.01 30.92 5.96
C ALA A 14 -38.67 30.42 5.39
N LEU A 15 -38.55 30.29 4.06
CA LEU A 15 -37.31 29.87 3.40
C LEU A 15 -36.18 30.92 3.53
N VAL A 16 -36.52 32.21 3.50
CA VAL A 16 -35.56 33.32 3.66
C VAL A 16 -35.18 33.53 5.14
N ALA A 17 -36.09 33.32 6.09
CA ALA A 17 -35.79 33.40 7.52
C ALA A 17 -34.88 32.25 8.01
N THR A 18 -34.92 31.09 7.34
CA THR A 18 -34.05 29.94 7.68
C THR A 18 -32.62 30.13 7.16
N PHE A 19 -32.39 31.04 6.21
CA PHE A 19 -31.08 31.33 5.63
C PHE A 19 -30.23 32.34 6.43
N VAL A 20 -30.78 32.97 7.49
CA VAL A 20 -30.09 34.05 8.23
C VAL A 20 -29.61 33.63 9.63
N TRP A 21 -29.84 32.38 10.05
CA TRP A 21 -29.47 31.89 11.39
C TRP A 21 -28.29 30.90 11.44
N PHE A 22 -27.38 30.98 10.46
CA PHE A 22 -26.06 30.33 10.54
C PHE A 22 -24.94 31.36 10.38
N ARG A 23 -24.97 32.41 11.20
CA ARG A 23 -23.77 33.24 11.44
C ARG A 23 -23.09 32.82 12.73
N GLY A 24 -21.94 32.18 12.56
CA GLY A 24 -20.81 32.28 13.46
C GLY A 24 -20.85 31.43 14.72
N CYS A 25 -20.52 30.15 14.57
CA CYS A 25 -19.72 29.45 15.58
C CYS A 25 -18.42 29.03 14.91
N ASP A 26 -17.33 29.67 15.32
CA ASP A 26 -15.92 29.34 15.09
C ASP A 26 -15.56 28.49 13.87
N THR A 27 -15.33 29.14 12.74
CA THR A 27 -14.46 28.58 11.69
C THR A 27 -13.00 28.68 12.13
N ARG A 28 -12.60 27.84 13.09
CA ARG A 28 -11.29 27.20 13.02
C ARG A 28 -11.46 25.91 12.26
N ILE A 29 -11.68 26.03 10.95
CA ILE A 29 -11.41 24.92 10.04
C ILE A 29 -9.90 24.68 10.19
N ALA A 30 -9.53 23.58 10.83
CA ALA A 30 -8.14 23.24 11.08
C ALA A 30 -7.44 23.10 9.72
N ALA A 31 -6.51 24.02 9.42
CA ALA A 31 -5.72 24.04 8.19
C ALA A 31 -4.62 22.94 8.18
N THR A 32 -4.93 21.74 8.69
CA THR A 32 -3.95 20.74 9.15
C THR A 32 -4.11 19.33 8.58
N ASP A 33 -5.02 19.07 7.64
CA ASP A 33 -5.29 17.68 7.22
C ASP A 33 -4.50 17.20 6.00
N ILE A 34 -3.81 18.09 5.28
CA ILE A 34 -2.95 17.79 4.12
C ILE A 34 -1.67 18.63 4.15
N PRO A 35 -0.60 18.24 3.42
CA PRO A 35 0.58 19.10 3.29
C PRO A 35 0.22 20.45 2.65
N LEU A 36 0.89 21.52 3.11
CA LEU A 36 0.76 22.89 2.61
C LEU A 36 1.15 23.02 1.15
N ASP A 37 2.25 22.37 0.78
CA ASP A 37 2.86 22.44 -0.53
C ASP A 37 3.68 21.18 -0.83
N ALA A 38 4.19 21.09 -2.05
CA ALA A 38 4.99 19.96 -2.50
C ALA A 38 6.31 19.83 -1.73
N ALA A 39 6.87 20.92 -1.20
CA ALA A 39 8.13 20.89 -0.46
C ALA A 39 7.94 20.36 0.96
N GLU A 40 6.81 20.64 1.60
CA GLU A 40 6.42 20.04 2.88
C GLU A 40 6.16 18.55 2.71
N ALA A 41 5.41 18.17 1.65
CA ALA A 41 5.14 16.77 1.31
C ALA A 41 6.42 15.98 0.98
N GLU A 42 7.38 16.59 0.28
CA GLU A 42 8.64 15.93 -0.06
C GLU A 42 9.50 15.59 1.16
N LYS A 43 9.40 16.40 2.23
CA LYS A 43 10.11 16.20 3.49
C LYS A 43 9.31 15.38 4.50
N ALA A 44 8.12 14.91 4.13
CA ALA A 44 7.19 14.25 5.03
C ALA A 44 7.70 12.86 5.44
N SER A 45 7.72 12.63 6.75
CA SER A 45 8.14 11.36 7.36
C SER A 45 7.02 10.81 8.26
N ILE A 46 7.15 9.54 8.68
CA ILE A 46 6.20 8.95 9.64
C ILE A 46 6.76 9.13 11.04
N ALA A 47 5.97 9.75 11.91
CA ALA A 47 6.43 10.20 13.21
C ALA A 47 7.08 9.08 14.05
N GLY A 48 8.34 9.30 14.40
CA GLY A 48 9.14 8.40 15.22
C GLY A 48 9.53 7.08 14.57
N TYR A 49 9.44 6.97 13.24
CA TYR A 49 10.16 5.98 12.44
C TYR A 49 11.41 6.64 11.80
N GLY A 50 12.40 5.82 11.44
CA GLY A 50 13.47 6.24 10.53
C GLY A 50 12.99 6.34 9.08
N GLU A 51 13.89 6.23 8.12
CA GLU A 51 13.55 6.21 6.69
C GLU A 51 12.91 4.86 6.28
N ILE A 52 11.63 4.70 6.58
CA ILE A 52 10.83 3.50 6.24
C ILE A 52 10.09 3.61 4.91
N ARG A 53 10.15 4.77 4.24
CA ARG A 53 9.53 4.99 2.94
C ARG A 53 10.34 5.96 2.10
N ILE A 54 10.27 5.79 0.79
CA ILE A 54 10.85 6.70 -0.20
C ILE A 54 9.89 6.86 -1.38
N TYR A 55 9.93 8.01 -2.04
CA TYR A 55 9.33 8.09 -3.37
C TYR A 55 10.16 7.29 -4.37
N ARG A 56 9.49 6.58 -5.29
CA ARG A 56 10.14 5.71 -6.27
C ARG A 56 11.10 6.46 -7.20
N ASP A 57 10.79 7.72 -7.49
CA ASP A 57 11.56 8.65 -8.32
C ASP A 57 12.58 9.48 -7.52
N ALA A 58 12.61 9.34 -6.19
CA ALA A 58 13.61 9.99 -5.37
C ALA A 58 15.00 9.45 -5.70
N ARG A 59 15.96 10.36 -5.82
CA ARG A 59 17.38 10.02 -5.76
C ARG A 59 17.73 9.97 -4.28
N ILE A 60 18.16 8.83 -3.77
CA ILE A 60 18.65 8.77 -2.38
C ILE A 60 19.92 9.62 -2.34
N ALA A 61 19.81 10.81 -1.76
CA ALA A 61 20.99 11.51 -1.26
C ALA A 61 21.60 10.60 -0.22
N ALA A 62 22.91 10.31 -0.33
CA ALA A 62 23.69 9.35 0.45
C ALA A 62 23.32 9.28 1.96
N GLY A 63 22.20 8.63 2.26
CA GLY A 63 21.69 8.32 3.59
C GLY A 63 22.08 6.90 3.98
N ASP A 64 21.58 6.43 5.13
CA ASP A 64 21.82 5.07 5.58
C ASP A 64 20.99 4.08 4.73
N LEU A 65 21.57 3.67 3.59
CA LEU A 65 21.00 2.69 2.68
C LEU A 65 20.90 1.29 3.29
N ARG A 66 21.41 1.07 4.50
CA ARG A 66 21.50 -0.26 5.11
C ARG A 66 20.17 -0.98 5.14
N ASP A 67 19.10 -0.30 5.52
CA ASP A 67 17.78 -0.93 5.60
C ASP A 67 17.16 -1.15 4.23
N TRP A 68 17.66 -0.51 3.18
CA TRP A 68 17.17 -0.58 1.80
C TRP A 68 17.95 -1.59 0.95
N THR A 69 19.24 -1.74 1.20
CA THR A 69 20.13 -2.66 0.47
C THR A 69 20.05 -4.05 1.10
N PRO A 70 19.76 -5.12 0.33
CA PRO A 70 19.81 -6.48 0.85
C PRO A 70 21.24 -6.86 1.24
N ALA A 71 21.40 -7.78 2.19
CA ALA A 71 22.68 -8.44 2.37
C ALA A 71 22.97 -9.30 1.14
N THR A 72 24.18 -9.19 0.59
CA THR A 72 24.60 -9.99 -0.55
C THR A 72 25.11 -11.34 -0.09
N ASP A 73 24.49 -12.41 -0.55
CA ASP A 73 25.06 -13.75 -0.42
C ASP A 73 26.27 -13.89 -1.38
N PRO A 74 27.36 -14.58 -1.00
CA PRO A 74 28.40 -15.00 -1.95
C PRO A 74 27.87 -15.62 -3.26
N ASP A 75 26.72 -16.30 -3.24
CA ASP A 75 26.19 -17.03 -4.39
C ASP A 75 25.34 -16.20 -5.37
N GLY A 76 24.84 -15.02 -4.97
CA GLY A 76 24.02 -14.16 -5.84
C GLY A 76 22.94 -13.38 -5.09
N LEU A 77 21.99 -12.81 -5.84
CA LEU A 77 20.81 -12.12 -5.29
C LEU A 77 19.54 -12.57 -6.02
N ASP A 78 18.58 -13.14 -5.29
CA ASP A 78 17.27 -13.52 -5.82
C ASP A 78 16.21 -12.46 -5.51
N VAL A 79 15.63 -11.87 -6.57
CA VAL A 79 14.62 -10.80 -6.45
C VAL A 79 13.29 -11.28 -7.01
N LEU A 80 12.27 -11.39 -6.16
CA LEU A 80 10.89 -11.65 -6.56
C LEU A 80 10.10 -10.35 -6.65
N MET A 81 9.44 -10.12 -7.79
CA MET A 81 8.54 -9.00 -8.01
C MET A 81 7.15 -9.51 -8.35
N ILE A 82 6.16 -9.13 -7.54
CA ILE A 82 4.78 -9.59 -7.70
C ILE A 82 3.90 -8.41 -8.09
N SER A 83 3.31 -8.49 -9.29
CA SER A 83 2.47 -7.41 -9.81
C SER A 83 1.12 -7.31 -9.13
N GLY A 84 0.43 -6.20 -9.38
CA GLY A 84 -1.02 -6.12 -9.19
C GLY A 84 -1.78 -7.04 -10.16
N GLY A 85 -3.07 -7.24 -9.89
CA GLY A 85 -3.95 -7.93 -10.84
C GLY A 85 -5.31 -8.40 -10.35
N GLY A 86 -5.87 -7.76 -9.33
CA GLY A 86 -7.19 -8.10 -8.78
C GLY A 86 -7.27 -9.59 -8.42
N GLY A 87 -8.30 -10.28 -8.94
CA GLY A 87 -8.50 -11.72 -8.75
C GLY A 87 -7.44 -12.63 -9.38
N GLY A 88 -6.54 -12.10 -10.20
CA GLY A 88 -5.43 -12.86 -10.82
C GLY A 88 -4.36 -13.36 -9.85
N GLY A 89 -4.43 -12.98 -8.57
CA GLY A 89 -3.47 -13.42 -7.54
C GLY A 89 -3.40 -14.93 -7.34
N ALA A 90 -4.47 -15.67 -7.65
CA ALA A 90 -4.47 -17.13 -7.58
C ALA A 90 -3.42 -17.77 -8.51
N PHE A 91 -3.11 -17.13 -9.65
CA PHE A 91 -2.02 -17.57 -10.52
C PHE A 91 -0.67 -17.47 -9.80
N GLY A 92 -0.36 -16.32 -9.21
CA GLY A 92 0.88 -16.12 -8.46
C GLY A 92 1.03 -17.07 -7.28
N VAL A 93 -0.06 -17.32 -6.54
CA VAL A 93 -0.08 -18.33 -5.46
C VAL A 93 0.17 -19.73 -6.00
N GLY A 94 -0.41 -20.09 -7.14
CA GLY A 94 -0.16 -21.37 -7.80
C GLY A 94 1.30 -21.55 -8.21
N VAL A 95 1.93 -20.52 -8.77
CA VAL A 95 3.37 -20.52 -9.10
C VAL A 95 4.23 -20.75 -7.85
N LEU A 96 3.98 -19.99 -6.78
CA LEU A 96 4.73 -20.13 -5.52
C LEU A 96 4.56 -21.52 -4.90
N SER A 97 3.34 -22.06 -4.92
CA SER A 97 3.02 -23.40 -4.38
C SER A 97 3.72 -24.49 -5.20
N ALA A 98 3.66 -24.42 -6.53
CA ALA A 98 4.33 -25.39 -7.40
C ALA A 98 5.86 -25.39 -7.24
N TRP A 99 6.47 -24.22 -7.08
CA TRP A 99 7.90 -24.13 -6.77
C TRP A 99 8.25 -24.76 -5.43
N SER A 100 7.42 -24.56 -4.40
CA SER A 100 7.62 -25.21 -3.10
C SER A 100 7.44 -26.72 -3.17
N GLU A 101 6.40 -27.21 -3.85
CA GLU A 101 6.11 -28.64 -4.03
C GLU A 101 7.21 -29.37 -4.79
N THR A 102 7.81 -28.71 -5.79
CA THR A 102 8.92 -29.25 -6.56
C THR A 102 10.28 -29.05 -5.88
N GLY A 103 10.34 -28.35 -4.75
CA GLY A 103 11.58 -28.04 -4.03
C GLY A 103 12.52 -27.09 -4.78
N THR A 104 12.00 -26.33 -5.74
CA THR A 104 12.79 -25.44 -6.61
C THR A 104 12.61 -23.96 -6.29
N ARG A 105 11.80 -23.62 -5.29
CA ARG A 105 11.57 -22.23 -4.88
C ARG A 105 12.85 -21.57 -4.36
N PRO A 106 13.32 -20.48 -4.97
CA PRO A 106 14.43 -19.70 -4.42
C PRO A 106 14.07 -19.10 -3.07
N GLN A 107 15.08 -18.91 -2.21
CA GLN A 107 14.94 -18.06 -1.04
C GLN A 107 15.19 -16.62 -1.47
N PHE A 108 14.12 -15.88 -1.73
CA PHE A 108 14.25 -14.52 -2.25
C PHE A 108 14.88 -13.55 -1.23
N ASP A 109 15.95 -12.87 -1.60
CA ASP A 109 16.59 -11.82 -0.81
C ASP A 109 15.77 -10.55 -0.81
N VAL A 110 15.10 -10.26 -1.92
CA VAL A 110 14.17 -9.15 -2.04
C VAL A 110 12.83 -9.64 -2.58
N VAL A 111 11.75 -9.25 -1.91
CA VAL A 111 10.39 -9.45 -2.39
C VAL A 111 9.70 -8.10 -2.50
N THR A 112 9.16 -7.80 -3.67
CA THR A 112 8.35 -6.60 -3.89
C THR A 112 6.92 -6.97 -4.26
N GLY A 113 5.97 -6.14 -3.81
CA GLY A 113 4.55 -6.35 -4.08
C GLY A 113 3.81 -5.05 -4.38
N VAL A 114 2.89 -5.12 -5.33
CA VAL A 114 1.94 -4.03 -5.63
C VAL A 114 0.53 -4.59 -5.68
N SER A 115 -0.47 -3.89 -5.11
CA SER A 115 -1.87 -4.33 -5.15
C SER A 115 -2.03 -5.76 -4.62
N THR A 116 -2.67 -6.65 -5.38
CA THR A 116 -2.72 -8.09 -5.12
C THR A 116 -1.35 -8.68 -4.74
N GLY A 117 -0.29 -8.27 -5.41
CA GLY A 117 1.07 -8.70 -5.11
C GLY A 117 1.56 -8.24 -3.74
N ALA A 118 1.10 -7.11 -3.22
CA ALA A 118 1.40 -6.69 -1.85
C ALA A 118 0.80 -7.64 -0.81
N LEU A 119 -0.41 -8.19 -1.06
CA LEU A 119 -1.02 -9.20 -0.20
C LEU A 119 -0.25 -10.54 -0.22
N ILE A 120 0.37 -10.88 -1.35
CA ILE A 120 1.17 -12.11 -1.51
C ILE A 120 2.58 -11.95 -0.91
N ALA A 121 3.18 -10.78 -1.07
CA ALA A 121 4.60 -10.53 -0.83
C ALA A 121 5.11 -10.91 0.58
N PRO A 122 4.42 -10.59 1.70
CA PRO A 122 4.88 -10.99 3.04
C PRO A 122 5.00 -12.51 3.19
N PHE A 123 4.01 -13.26 2.71
CA PHE A 123 4.04 -14.72 2.79
C PHE A 123 5.04 -15.32 1.82
N ALA A 124 5.18 -14.72 0.62
CA ALA A 124 6.21 -15.10 -0.33
C ALA A 124 7.62 -14.94 0.26
N PHE A 125 7.82 -13.85 1.00
CA PHE A 125 9.04 -13.50 1.73
C PHE A 125 9.28 -14.43 2.92
N LEU A 126 8.26 -14.83 3.68
CA LEU A 126 8.43 -15.77 4.79
C LEU A 126 8.67 -17.22 4.35
N GLY A 127 8.33 -17.57 3.10
CA GLY A 127 8.67 -18.85 2.48
C GLY A 127 7.52 -19.87 2.49
N SER A 128 7.85 -21.12 2.13
CA SER A 128 6.88 -22.18 1.82
C SER A 128 5.96 -22.59 2.97
N ALA A 129 6.37 -22.33 4.23
CA ALA A 129 5.53 -22.57 5.40
C ALA A 129 4.20 -21.78 5.37
N HIS A 130 4.13 -20.71 4.57
CA HIS A 130 2.95 -19.86 4.42
C HIS A 130 2.14 -20.13 3.15
N ASP A 131 2.49 -21.16 2.37
CA ASP A 131 1.76 -21.45 1.11
C ASP A 131 0.31 -21.85 1.37
N GLY A 132 0.05 -22.61 2.45
CA GLY A 132 -1.33 -22.92 2.86
C GLY A 132 -2.14 -21.66 3.20
N THR A 133 -1.51 -20.66 3.81
CA THR A 133 -2.13 -19.35 4.08
C THR A 133 -2.44 -18.60 2.79
N LEU A 134 -1.50 -18.59 1.83
CA LEU A 134 -1.70 -17.98 0.52
C LEU A 134 -2.83 -18.65 -0.27
N VAL A 135 -2.83 -19.98 -0.33
CA VAL A 135 -3.90 -20.75 -0.96
C VAL A 135 -5.22 -20.42 -0.31
N HIS A 136 -5.31 -20.45 1.03
CA HIS A 136 -6.53 -20.10 1.73
C HIS A 136 -7.00 -18.68 1.39
N LEU A 137 -6.12 -17.67 1.42
CA LEU A 137 -6.47 -16.28 1.11
C LEU A 137 -7.07 -16.08 -0.30
N PHE A 138 -6.59 -16.84 -1.29
CA PHE A 138 -6.98 -16.68 -2.69
C PHE A 138 -7.98 -17.73 -3.21
N THR A 139 -8.33 -18.76 -2.44
CA THR A 139 -9.25 -19.84 -2.87
C THR A 139 -10.49 -20.02 -2.00
N SER A 140 -10.49 -19.51 -0.76
CA SER A 140 -11.57 -19.75 0.20
C SER A 140 -12.84 -18.90 -0.03
N GLY A 141 -12.91 -18.17 -1.15
CA GLY A 141 -13.99 -17.21 -1.42
C GLY A 141 -13.81 -15.86 -0.72
N VAL A 142 -12.72 -15.64 0.04
CA VAL A 142 -12.35 -14.32 0.58
C VAL A 142 -12.11 -13.29 -0.54
N ALA A 143 -11.59 -13.74 -1.69
CA ALA A 143 -11.50 -12.94 -2.91
C ALA A 143 -12.85 -12.80 -3.65
N ASP A 144 -13.74 -13.80 -3.55
CA ASP A 144 -15.08 -13.73 -4.15
C ASP A 144 -15.97 -12.72 -3.41
N ASP A 145 -15.84 -12.57 -2.08
CA ASP A 145 -16.52 -11.53 -1.31
C ASP A 145 -16.04 -10.10 -1.67
N LEU A 146 -14.82 -9.98 -2.21
CA LEU A 146 -14.28 -8.71 -2.74
C LEU A 146 -14.84 -8.40 -4.15
N VAL A 147 -15.21 -9.42 -4.93
CA VAL A 147 -15.73 -9.32 -6.31
C VAL A 147 -17.27 -9.38 -6.39
N ALA A 148 -17.96 -9.90 -5.37
CA ALA A 148 -19.41 -10.11 -5.33
C ALA A 148 -20.25 -8.82 -5.30
N THR A 149 -19.64 -7.63 -5.29
CA THR A 149 -20.35 -6.40 -5.63
C THR A 149 -20.40 -6.23 -7.15
N LYS A 150 -21.04 -7.17 -7.83
CA LYS A 150 -21.49 -6.96 -9.21
C LYS A 150 -22.42 -5.76 -9.21
N PHE A 151 -22.03 -4.72 -9.95
CA PHE A 151 -22.78 -3.51 -10.24
C PHE A 151 -24.30 -3.77 -10.40
N PRO A 152 -25.12 -2.93 -9.73
CA PRO A 152 -26.11 -2.19 -10.48
C PRO A 152 -25.67 -0.73 -10.51
N VAL A 153 -25.55 -0.22 -11.73
CA VAL A 153 -25.40 1.19 -12.04
C VAL A 153 -26.63 1.90 -11.47
N GLY A 154 -26.45 2.73 -10.45
CA GLY A 154 -27.49 3.64 -9.99
C GLY A 154 -27.59 3.76 -8.47
N LEU A 155 -26.95 4.80 -7.95
CA LEU A 155 -27.34 5.55 -6.76
C LEU A 155 -27.18 4.87 -5.37
N ILE A 156 -26.76 5.73 -4.42
CA ILE A 156 -26.91 5.64 -2.95
C ILE A 156 -25.70 5.07 -2.18
N GLY A 157 -24.82 5.99 -1.77
CA GLY A 157 -24.50 6.25 -0.36
C GLY A 157 -23.97 5.10 0.50
N SER A 158 -22.64 5.01 0.61
CA SER A 158 -21.86 4.91 1.86
C SER A 158 -20.48 4.30 1.58
N SER A 159 -19.49 5.18 1.34
CA SER A 159 -18.07 4.80 1.27
C SER A 159 -17.60 4.02 2.52
N LEU A 160 -18.32 4.18 3.63
CA LEU A 160 -18.07 3.53 4.92
C LEU A 160 -18.35 2.02 4.98
N LEU A 161 -19.20 1.46 4.11
CA LEU A 161 -19.49 0.02 4.12
C LEU A 161 -18.53 -0.80 3.24
N ARG A 162 -17.71 -0.15 2.40
CA ARG A 162 -16.86 -0.83 1.40
C ARG A 162 -15.42 -1.08 1.85
N SER A 163 -14.91 -0.37 2.86
CA SER A 163 -13.52 -0.56 3.35
C SER A 163 -13.36 -1.71 4.34
N THR A 164 -14.41 -2.04 5.08
CA THR A 164 -14.35 -2.97 6.21
C THR A 164 -13.96 -4.41 5.82
N PRO A 165 -14.40 -4.99 4.69
CA PRO A 165 -14.03 -6.36 4.32
C PRO A 165 -12.54 -6.54 4.02
N MET A 166 -11.97 -5.68 3.15
CA MET A 166 -10.53 -5.74 2.83
C MET A 166 -9.69 -5.48 4.09
N ARG A 167 -10.12 -4.53 4.94
CA ARG A 167 -9.35 -4.18 6.14
C ARG A 167 -9.33 -5.33 7.13
N ARG A 168 -10.48 -5.96 7.36
CA ARG A 168 -10.59 -7.14 8.21
C ARG A 168 -9.76 -8.31 7.68
N MET A 169 -9.74 -8.53 6.37
CA MET A 169 -8.88 -9.55 5.76
C MET A 169 -7.40 -9.25 6.04
N VAL A 170 -6.94 -8.01 5.81
CA VAL A 170 -5.55 -7.65 6.14
C VAL A 170 -5.26 -7.85 7.62
N GLU A 171 -6.16 -7.46 8.52
CA GLU A 171 -5.99 -7.62 9.97
C GLU A 171 -5.99 -9.09 10.43
N GLU A 172 -6.77 -9.95 9.77
CA GLU A 172 -6.85 -11.39 10.05
C GLU A 172 -5.54 -12.10 9.69
N PHE A 173 -4.96 -11.79 8.53
CA PHE A 173 -3.79 -12.48 8.01
C PHE A 173 -2.47 -11.82 8.40
N ILE A 174 -2.42 -10.50 8.56
CA ILE A 174 -1.24 -9.76 9.01
C ILE A 174 -1.33 -9.60 10.53
N THR A 175 -0.85 -10.63 11.23
CA THR A 175 -0.84 -10.68 12.69
C THR A 175 0.49 -10.18 13.28
N GLN A 176 0.54 -9.99 14.60
CA GLN A 176 1.78 -9.71 15.31
C GLN A 176 2.85 -10.79 15.07
N ALA A 177 2.46 -12.06 14.90
CA ALA A 177 3.38 -13.15 14.62
C ALA A 177 4.00 -13.04 13.22
N VAL A 178 3.21 -12.64 12.21
CA VAL A 178 3.73 -12.35 10.86
C VAL A 178 4.70 -11.17 10.92
N LEU A 179 4.34 -10.11 11.63
CA LEU A 179 5.21 -8.94 11.81
C LEU A 179 6.58 -9.33 12.42
N GLN A 180 6.57 -10.16 13.47
CA GLN A 180 7.80 -10.63 14.12
C GLN A 180 8.68 -11.49 13.20
N GLN A 181 8.06 -12.35 12.38
CA GLN A 181 8.79 -13.15 11.38
C GLN A 181 9.42 -12.26 10.31
N VAL A 182 8.68 -11.27 9.80
CA VAL A 182 9.20 -10.31 8.82
C VAL A 182 10.37 -9.51 9.40
N ALA A 183 10.26 -9.07 10.66
CA ALA A 183 11.36 -8.40 11.36
C ALA A 183 12.60 -9.30 11.50
N ALA A 184 12.40 -10.60 11.77
CA ALA A 184 13.50 -11.56 11.87
C ALA A 184 14.24 -11.75 10.54
N GLU A 185 13.52 -11.90 9.43
CA GLU A 185 14.11 -11.99 8.09
C GLU A 185 14.77 -10.68 7.65
N HIS A 186 14.19 -9.53 8.02
CA HIS A 186 14.79 -8.23 7.77
C HIS A 186 16.17 -8.07 8.44
N ARG A 187 16.29 -8.53 9.70
CA ARG A 187 17.57 -8.55 10.44
C ARG A 187 18.61 -9.48 9.82
N LYS A 188 18.19 -10.51 9.08
CA LYS A 188 19.08 -11.37 8.30
C LYS A 188 19.59 -10.70 7.01
N GLY A 189 19.05 -9.54 6.66
CA GLY A 189 19.46 -8.78 5.47
C GLY A 189 18.49 -8.86 4.30
N ARG A 190 17.34 -9.54 4.43
CA ARG A 190 16.34 -9.62 3.36
C ARG A 190 15.43 -8.39 3.34
N ARG A 191 14.85 -8.05 2.18
CA ARG A 191 14.03 -6.83 2.00
C ARG A 191 12.63 -7.16 1.50
N LEU A 192 11.62 -6.62 2.17
CA LEU A 192 10.22 -6.70 1.77
C LEU A 192 9.73 -5.28 1.47
N LEU A 193 9.38 -5.03 0.22
CA LEU A 193 8.98 -3.72 -0.27
C LEU A 193 7.56 -3.73 -0.82
N VAL A 194 6.75 -2.74 -0.44
CA VAL A 194 5.38 -2.58 -0.94
C VAL A 194 5.19 -1.21 -1.56
N LEU A 195 4.49 -1.15 -2.69
CA LEU A 195 4.20 0.10 -3.38
C LEU A 195 2.77 0.59 -3.10
N THR A 196 2.65 1.86 -2.76
CA THR A 196 1.37 2.59 -2.75
C THR A 196 1.45 3.81 -3.67
N THR A 197 0.30 4.37 -4.00
CA THR A 197 0.22 5.70 -4.63
C THR A 197 -0.22 6.71 -3.58
N ASN A 198 0.59 7.74 -3.31
CA ASN A 198 0.13 8.91 -2.55
C ASN A 198 -0.69 9.80 -3.52
N LEU A 199 -1.98 9.98 -3.23
CA LEU A 199 -2.93 10.68 -4.09
C LEU A 199 -2.81 12.21 -4.00
N ASP A 200 -2.32 12.73 -2.87
CA ASP A 200 -2.09 14.18 -2.70
C ASP A 200 -0.97 14.67 -3.61
N THR A 201 0.09 13.87 -3.73
CA THR A 201 1.28 14.17 -4.55
C THR A 201 1.28 13.47 -5.91
N GLN A 202 0.38 12.51 -6.12
CA GLN A 202 0.32 11.64 -7.30
C GLN A 202 1.61 10.84 -7.55
N ARG A 203 2.32 10.47 -6.47
CA ARG A 203 3.62 9.80 -6.55
C ARG A 203 3.58 8.39 -6.01
N ALA A 204 4.41 7.55 -6.61
CA ALA A 204 4.68 6.19 -6.15
C ALA A 204 5.52 6.23 -4.86
N VAL A 205 5.00 5.68 -3.76
CA VAL A 205 5.68 5.57 -2.48
C VAL A 205 6.03 4.10 -2.21
N VAL A 206 7.31 3.83 -2.08
CA VAL A 206 7.85 2.52 -1.71
C VAL A 206 8.03 2.46 -0.20
N TRP A 207 7.44 1.45 0.42
CA TRP A 207 7.49 1.21 1.85
C TRP A 207 8.41 0.03 2.15
N ASN A 208 9.29 0.20 3.13
CA ASN A 208 10.15 -0.85 3.65
C ASN A 208 9.44 -1.55 4.81
N MET A 209 8.74 -2.63 4.48
CA MET A 209 7.91 -3.37 5.43
C MET A 209 8.75 -4.08 6.49
N GLY A 210 9.99 -4.46 6.14
CA GLY A 210 10.96 -5.02 7.08
C GLY A 210 11.40 -4.01 8.14
N ALA A 211 11.67 -2.78 7.74
CA ALA A 211 12.04 -1.69 8.66
C ALA A 211 10.86 -1.29 9.56
N ILE A 212 9.63 -1.24 9.03
CA ILE A 212 8.42 -1.03 9.84
C ILE A 212 8.30 -2.13 10.91
N ALA A 213 8.41 -3.40 10.51
CA ALA A 213 8.30 -4.55 11.40
C ALA A 213 9.42 -4.60 12.46
N ASN A 214 10.63 -4.19 12.09
CA ASN A 214 11.81 -4.21 12.97
C ASN A 214 11.93 -2.96 13.87
N SER A 215 11.04 -1.98 13.73
CA SER A 215 11.10 -0.69 14.46
C SER A 215 10.97 -0.80 15.99
N GLY A 216 10.38 -1.90 16.50
CA GLY A 216 10.09 -2.07 17.92
C GLY A 216 8.95 -1.20 18.44
N ARG A 217 8.22 -0.49 17.56
CA ARG A 217 7.12 0.39 17.95
C ARG A 217 5.82 -0.35 18.21
N LEU A 218 5.00 0.22 19.09
CA LEU A 218 3.67 -0.31 19.41
C LEU A 218 2.68 -0.16 18.25
N ASP A 219 2.86 0.83 17.38
CA ASP A 219 2.01 1.10 16.22
C ASP A 219 2.49 0.40 14.94
N ALA A 220 3.57 -0.38 14.99
CA ALA A 220 4.17 -1.02 13.82
C ALA A 220 3.21 -1.97 13.10
N LEU A 221 2.45 -2.77 13.85
CA LEU A 221 1.45 -3.67 13.26
C LEU A 221 0.37 -2.88 12.52
N LYS A 222 -0.12 -1.80 13.15
CA LYS A 222 -1.14 -0.95 12.56
C LYS A 222 -0.64 -0.29 11.28
N LEU A 223 0.57 0.29 11.30
CA LEU A 223 1.15 0.91 10.10
C LEU A 223 1.38 -0.11 8.98
N PHE A 224 1.87 -1.31 9.32
CA PHE A 224 2.05 -2.40 8.36
C PHE A 224 0.72 -2.75 7.68
N GLN A 225 -0.34 -2.91 8.47
CA GLN A 225 -1.70 -3.17 7.97
C GLN A 225 -2.26 -1.99 7.15
N ASP A 226 -2.01 -0.75 7.57
CA ASP A 226 -2.42 0.47 6.86
C ASP A 226 -1.77 0.55 5.47
N VAL A 227 -0.47 0.23 5.34
CA VAL A 227 0.24 0.21 4.06
C VAL A 227 -0.25 -0.92 3.15
N MET A 228 -0.45 -2.12 3.69
CA MET A 228 -0.97 -3.27 2.94
C MET A 228 -2.38 -3.00 2.41
N ALA A 229 -3.23 -2.46 3.28
CA ALA A 229 -4.57 -1.98 2.96
C ALA A 229 -4.54 -0.94 1.83
N ALA A 230 -3.68 0.09 1.97
CA ALA A 230 -3.55 1.14 0.98
C ALA A 230 -3.13 0.58 -0.37
N SER A 231 -2.11 -0.28 -0.39
CA SER A 231 -1.58 -0.88 -1.62
C SER A 231 -2.64 -1.67 -2.39
N ALA A 232 -3.63 -2.28 -1.72
CA ALA A 232 -4.71 -3.05 -2.33
C ALA A 232 -6.02 -2.24 -2.54
N SER A 233 -6.04 -0.95 -2.19
CA SER A 233 -7.24 -0.11 -2.26
C SER A 233 -7.41 0.52 -3.65
N ILE A 234 -8.00 -0.23 -4.58
CA ILE A 234 -8.23 0.19 -5.97
C ILE A 234 -9.16 1.42 -6.01
N PRO A 235 -8.73 2.55 -6.63
CA PRO A 235 -9.57 3.74 -6.76
C PRO A 235 -10.92 3.46 -7.40
N GLY A 236 -12.00 3.97 -6.79
CA GLY A 236 -13.38 3.75 -7.24
C GLY A 236 -14.02 2.45 -6.72
N VAL A 237 -13.23 1.50 -6.22
CA VAL A 237 -13.71 0.26 -5.59
C VAL A 237 -13.63 0.37 -4.06
N TYR A 238 -12.44 0.70 -3.55
CA TYR A 238 -12.16 0.87 -2.13
C TYR A 238 -11.71 2.32 -1.85
N PRO A 239 -12.03 2.89 -0.68
CA PRO A 239 -11.56 4.21 -0.31
C PRO A 239 -10.05 4.21 -0.04
N ALA A 240 -9.42 5.38 -0.23
CA ALA A 240 -8.02 5.58 0.17
C ALA A 240 -7.84 5.41 1.68
N VAL A 241 -6.63 4.99 2.07
CA VAL A 241 -6.20 4.88 3.46
C VAL A 241 -5.46 6.14 3.84
N MET A 242 -5.88 6.77 4.93
CA MET A 242 -5.18 7.92 5.50
C MET A 242 -4.02 7.44 6.37
N ILE A 243 -2.81 7.93 6.10
CA ILE A 243 -1.61 7.65 6.90
C ILE A 243 -1.10 8.97 7.48
N GLU A 244 -0.91 9.02 8.81
CA GLU A 244 -0.39 10.20 9.50
C GLU A 244 1.08 10.42 9.17
N ALA A 245 1.43 11.62 8.72
CA ALA A 245 2.77 12.05 8.40
C ALA A 245 3.10 13.37 9.12
N GLU A 246 4.40 13.66 9.25
CA GLU A 246 4.88 14.91 9.82
C GLU A 246 6.00 15.53 9.01
N SER A 247 6.02 16.86 8.99
CA SER A 247 7.05 17.68 8.36
C SER A 247 7.15 19.01 9.11
N GLY A 248 8.37 19.43 9.48
CA GLY A 248 8.59 20.72 10.16
C GLY A 248 7.81 20.90 11.48
N GLY A 249 7.54 19.80 12.21
CA GLY A 249 6.75 19.83 13.45
C GLY A 249 5.24 19.91 13.25
N ARG A 250 4.75 19.93 12.01
CA ARG A 250 3.34 19.80 11.68
C ARG A 250 2.99 18.37 11.37
N ARG A 251 1.79 17.96 11.79
CA ARG A 251 1.18 16.68 11.45
C ARG A 251 0.05 16.90 10.47
N PHE A 252 -0.10 15.97 9.54
CA PHE A 252 -1.16 15.92 8.56
C PHE A 252 -1.41 14.46 8.15
N GLN A 253 -2.41 14.23 7.32
CA GLN A 253 -2.68 12.90 6.77
C GLN A 253 -2.39 12.89 5.28
N GLU A 254 -1.81 11.79 4.81
CA GLU A 254 -1.62 11.53 3.40
C GLU A 254 -2.62 10.48 2.93
N MET A 255 -3.22 10.72 1.77
CA MET A 255 -4.12 9.78 1.10
C MET A 255 -3.31 8.75 0.32
N HIS A 256 -3.34 7.49 0.74
CA HIS A 256 -2.70 6.39 0.00
C HIS A 256 -3.73 5.43 -0.61
N SER A 257 -3.48 5.04 -1.85
CA SER A 257 -4.28 4.04 -2.58
C SER A 257 -3.40 3.04 -3.30
N ASP A 258 -4.04 2.20 -4.12
CA ASP A 258 -3.39 1.14 -4.86
C ASP A 258 -2.14 1.61 -5.63
N GLY A 259 -1.02 0.92 -5.43
CA GLY A 259 0.24 1.23 -6.11
C GLY A 259 0.18 1.01 -7.62
N GLY A 260 -0.73 0.16 -8.09
CA GLY A 260 -1.03 -0.12 -9.48
C GLY A 260 -1.49 1.11 -10.27
N SER A 261 -1.99 2.15 -9.60
CA SER A 261 -2.29 3.45 -10.22
C SER A 261 -1.03 4.18 -10.71
N THR A 262 0.14 3.90 -10.14
CA THR A 262 1.43 4.49 -10.57
C THR A 262 2.39 3.46 -11.18
N SER A 263 2.30 2.18 -10.82
CA SER A 263 3.06 1.11 -11.48
C SER A 263 2.51 -0.28 -11.16
N GLN A 264 2.40 -1.16 -12.15
CA GLN A 264 1.95 -2.54 -11.94
C GLN A 264 3.02 -3.46 -11.35
N VAL A 265 4.31 -3.13 -11.49
CA VAL A 265 5.44 -3.92 -10.97
C VAL A 265 6.43 -2.98 -10.30
N LEU A 266 6.81 -3.28 -9.05
CA LEU A 266 7.86 -2.55 -8.36
C LEU A 266 9.23 -3.19 -8.64
N ILE A 267 9.93 -2.65 -9.62
CA ILE A 267 11.38 -2.85 -9.77
C ILE A 267 12.08 -2.08 -8.65
N LEU A 268 13.20 -2.61 -8.12
CA LEU A 268 13.99 -1.97 -7.06
C LEU A 268 14.14 -0.45 -7.32
N PRO A 269 13.98 0.40 -6.28
CA PRO A 269 14.13 1.84 -6.41
C PRO A 269 15.38 2.23 -7.19
N GLN A 270 15.28 3.23 -8.06
CA GLN A 270 16.40 3.74 -8.87
C GLN A 270 17.59 4.10 -8.00
N ALA A 271 17.34 4.61 -6.81
CA ALA A 271 18.37 4.98 -5.88
C ALA A 271 19.20 3.79 -5.35
N ILE A 272 18.62 2.58 -5.30
CA ILE A 272 19.37 1.36 -4.98
C ILE A 272 20.18 0.91 -6.20
N LEU A 273 19.54 0.87 -7.38
CA LEU A 273 20.17 0.46 -8.64
C LEU A 273 21.33 1.38 -9.08
N ALA A 274 21.19 2.69 -8.81
CA ALA A 274 22.17 3.71 -9.16
C ALA A 274 23.11 4.08 -8.00
N SER A 275 23.01 3.40 -6.86
CA SER A 275 23.91 3.66 -5.73
C SER A 275 25.35 3.28 -6.08
N THR A 276 26.31 4.03 -5.53
CA THR A 276 27.74 3.76 -5.72
C THR A 276 28.23 2.50 -5.02
N ASN A 277 27.43 1.94 -4.10
CA ASN A 277 27.62 0.60 -3.56
C ASN A 277 26.84 -0.37 -4.45
N PRO A 278 27.52 -1.16 -5.30
CA PRO A 278 26.82 -2.10 -6.14
C PRO A 278 26.00 -3.05 -5.26
N LEU A 279 24.76 -3.34 -5.69
CA LEU A 279 23.89 -4.36 -5.08
C LEU A 279 24.56 -5.72 -4.95
N VAL A 280 25.67 -5.92 -5.67
CA VAL A 280 26.46 -7.12 -5.74
C VAL A 280 27.94 -6.71 -5.79
N PRO A 281 28.73 -6.95 -4.72
CA PRO A 281 30.09 -6.43 -4.58
C PRO A 281 31.13 -7.04 -5.55
N ALA A 282 30.86 -8.19 -6.18
CA ALA A 282 31.83 -8.88 -7.03
C ALA A 282 31.37 -9.08 -8.49
N LYS A 283 32.32 -8.98 -9.44
CA LYS A 283 32.16 -9.23 -10.90
C LYS A 283 31.60 -10.61 -11.31
N ARG A 284 31.30 -11.51 -10.36
CA ARG A 284 30.96 -12.93 -10.59
C ARG A 284 29.64 -13.39 -9.98
N GLN A 285 28.96 -12.55 -9.22
CA GLN A 285 27.68 -12.88 -8.59
C GLN A 285 26.52 -12.56 -9.56
N SER A 286 25.55 -13.47 -9.67
CA SER A 286 24.35 -13.27 -10.50
C SER A 286 23.27 -12.51 -9.72
N VAL A 287 22.42 -11.79 -10.45
CA VAL A 287 21.15 -11.27 -9.92
C VAL A 287 20.04 -11.89 -10.73
N ASP A 288 19.22 -12.70 -10.07
CA ASP A 288 18.11 -13.40 -10.70
C ASP A 288 16.80 -12.68 -10.39
N PHE A 289 16.14 -12.20 -11.44
CA PHE A 289 14.88 -11.48 -11.34
C PHE A 289 13.71 -12.40 -11.70
N HIS A 290 12.88 -12.71 -10.72
CA HIS A 290 11.66 -13.48 -10.85
C HIS A 290 10.46 -12.52 -10.88
N VAL A 291 9.73 -12.46 -12.00
CA VAL A 291 8.58 -11.57 -12.15
C VAL A 291 7.30 -12.39 -12.27
N ILE A 292 6.40 -12.26 -11.31
CA ILE A 292 5.04 -12.81 -11.38
C ILE A 292 4.09 -11.70 -11.81
N VAL A 293 3.54 -11.83 -13.01
CA VAL A 293 2.52 -10.92 -13.54
C VAL A 293 1.15 -11.56 -13.39
N ASN A 294 0.33 -11.02 -12.49
CA ASN A 294 -1.01 -11.52 -12.17
C ASN A 294 -2.08 -11.04 -13.18
N ASN A 295 -1.76 -10.11 -14.08
CA ASN A 295 -2.69 -9.67 -15.13
C ASN A 295 -2.72 -10.66 -16.30
N ALA A 296 -3.91 -10.84 -16.87
CA ALA A 296 -4.03 -11.47 -18.18
C ALA A 296 -3.45 -10.54 -19.25
N LEU A 297 -2.47 -11.01 -20.01
CA LEU A 297 -2.14 -10.42 -21.31
C LEU A 297 -3.26 -10.82 -22.26
N ILE A 298 -4.25 -9.94 -22.43
CA ILE A 298 -5.24 -10.11 -23.50
C ILE A 298 -4.50 -9.75 -24.80
N PRO A 299 -4.34 -10.68 -25.76
CA PRO A 299 -3.75 -10.34 -27.05
C PRO A 299 -4.61 -9.27 -27.73
N GLU A 300 -3.96 -8.29 -28.34
CA GLU A 300 -4.59 -7.26 -29.18
C GLU A 300 -5.06 -7.83 -30.53
#